data_AF-A0A1I8BX61-F1
#
_entry.id   AF-A0A1I8BX61-F1
#
_cell.length_a   1.000
_cell.length_b   1.000
_cell.length_c   1.000
_cell.angle_alpha   90.00
_cell.angle_beta   90.00
_cell.angle_gamma   90.00
#
_symmetry.space_group_name_H-M   'P 1'
#
loop_
_entity.id
_entity.type
_entity.pdbx_description
1 polymer ?
#
loop_
_entity_poly.entity_id
_entity_poly.type
_entity_poly.pdbx_seq_one_letter_code
_entity_poly.pdbx_strand_id
1 'polypeptide(L)'
;MCHTDMKERAILPPSINFQVITMESCNRLSGVEHAAFLHYMRNASVYFGPGCNNVPIIAHLSGDDALSDRTVFDTLGSVALTSATEMARATQTFIQLYGWKQVGLVKASVNFERLSLHSLKSYLKDAQIEINVEIELDPYMTPDEIIATGKLKQLRNRARIIIVEMGMDLHSSKNFMIAAHRSHMKTTGL
;
A
#
# COMPACT_ATOMS: atom_id res chain seq x y z
N MET A 1 -11.76 17.30 -7.71
CA MET A 1 -12.85 17.86 -8.53
C MET A 1 -13.89 16.76 -8.72
N CYS A 2 -15.11 16.93 -8.21
CA CYS A 2 -16.14 15.88 -8.18
C CYS A 2 -17.14 16.07 -9.34
N HIS A 3 -17.94 15.06 -9.67
CA HIS A 3 -18.89 15.13 -10.81
C HIS A 3 -19.79 16.37 -10.75
N THR A 4 -20.28 16.72 -9.55
CA THR A 4 -21.14 17.89 -9.31
C THR A 4 -20.41 19.19 -9.65
N ASP A 5 -19.15 19.31 -9.22
CA ASP A 5 -18.31 20.49 -9.48
C ASP A 5 -18.03 20.65 -10.99
N MET A 6 -17.81 19.54 -11.71
CA MET A 6 -17.65 19.59 -13.17
C MET A 6 -18.91 20.09 -13.88
N LYS A 7 -20.08 19.74 -13.37
CA LYS A 7 -21.37 20.17 -13.91
C LYS A 7 -21.67 21.63 -13.58
N GLU A 8 -21.52 22.03 -12.33
CA GLU A 8 -21.80 23.40 -11.85
C GLU A 8 -20.90 24.44 -12.50
N ARG A 9 -19.63 24.09 -12.73
CA ARG A 9 -18.63 24.99 -13.34
C ARG A 9 -18.61 24.91 -14.87
N ALA A 10 -19.54 24.17 -15.48
CA ALA A 10 -19.62 23.97 -16.92
C ALA A 10 -18.29 23.52 -17.55
N ILE A 11 -17.54 22.66 -16.84
CA ILE A 11 -16.25 22.14 -17.32
C ILE A 11 -16.47 21.16 -18.48
N LEU A 12 -17.60 20.46 -18.47
CA LEU A 12 -17.97 19.51 -19.52
C LEU A 12 -18.80 20.18 -20.61
N PRO A 13 -18.61 19.79 -21.88
CA PRO A 13 -19.49 20.21 -22.96
C PRO A 13 -20.96 19.89 -22.64
N PRO A 14 -21.94 20.72 -23.04
CA PRO A 14 -23.36 20.50 -22.74
C PRO A 14 -23.92 19.16 -23.25
N SER A 15 -23.28 18.57 -24.26
CA SER A 15 -23.64 17.28 -24.86
C SER A 15 -23.16 16.07 -24.06
N ILE A 16 -22.30 16.26 -23.05
CA ILE A 16 -21.71 15.18 -22.26
C ILE A 16 -22.24 15.29 -20.82
N ASN A 17 -22.87 14.22 -20.36
CA ASN A 17 -23.33 14.11 -18.97
C ASN A 17 -22.83 12.79 -18.37
N PHE A 18 -22.38 12.84 -17.13
CA PHE A 18 -21.95 11.65 -16.39
C PHE A 18 -23.01 11.24 -15.38
N GLN A 19 -23.33 9.96 -15.36
CA GLN A 19 -24.07 9.33 -14.26
C GLN A 19 -23.10 8.45 -13.47
N VAL A 20 -22.94 8.77 -12.19
CA VAL A 20 -22.10 7.97 -11.28
C VAL A 20 -23.00 7.02 -10.50
N ILE A 21 -22.70 5.73 -10.59
CA ILE A 21 -23.35 4.68 -9.81
C ILE A 21 -22.29 4.03 -8.93
N THR A 22 -22.46 4.12 -7.62
CA THR A 22 -21.52 3.58 -6.64
C THR A 22 -22.07 2.28 -6.06
N MET A 23 -21.23 1.25 -5.98
CA MET A 23 -21.54 -0.01 -5.30
C MET A 23 -20.36 -0.43 -4.44
N GLU A 24 -20.62 -1.16 -3.37
CA GLU A 24 -19.59 -1.63 -2.44
C GLU A 24 -18.70 -2.70 -3.10
N SER A 25 -17.38 -2.56 -3.05
CA SER A 25 -16.45 -3.54 -3.65
C SER A 25 -15.59 -4.29 -2.64
N CYS A 26 -15.49 -3.81 -1.41
CA CYS A 26 -14.58 -4.34 -0.38
C CYS A 26 -15.23 -5.40 0.52
N ASN A 27 -15.89 -6.40 -0.07
CA ASN A 27 -16.43 -7.54 0.68
C ASN A 27 -16.47 -8.82 -0.15
N ARG A 28 -15.52 -9.74 0.07
CA ARG A 28 -15.41 -11.03 -0.64
C ARG A 28 -15.48 -10.87 -2.17
N LEU A 29 -16.54 -11.39 -2.81
CA LEU A 29 -16.78 -11.40 -4.25
C LEU A 29 -17.68 -10.24 -4.71
N SER A 30 -18.09 -9.34 -3.80
CA SER A 30 -19.02 -8.24 -4.11
C SER A 30 -18.51 -7.34 -5.22
N GLY A 31 -17.19 -7.10 -5.29
CA GLY A 31 -16.58 -6.32 -6.37
C GLY A 31 -16.84 -6.93 -7.75
N VAL A 32 -16.71 -8.25 -7.89
CA VAL A 32 -16.95 -8.96 -9.16
C VAL A 32 -18.44 -8.98 -9.49
N GLU A 33 -19.28 -9.29 -8.51
CA GLU A 33 -20.74 -9.32 -8.66
C GLU A 33 -21.28 -7.96 -9.08
N HIS A 34 -20.88 -6.88 -8.40
CA HIS A 34 -21.30 -5.53 -8.71
C HIS A 34 -20.73 -5.03 -10.03
N ALA A 35 -19.50 -5.40 -10.39
CA ALA A 35 -18.97 -5.10 -11.72
C ALA A 35 -19.81 -5.77 -12.81
N ALA A 36 -20.19 -7.05 -12.63
CA ALA A 36 -21.07 -7.76 -13.55
C ALA A 36 -22.46 -7.13 -13.61
N PHE A 37 -23.05 -6.77 -12.47
CA PHE A 37 -24.33 -6.06 -12.42
C PHE A 37 -24.27 -4.73 -13.18
N LEU A 38 -23.25 -3.92 -12.94
CA LEU A 38 -23.05 -2.65 -13.66
C LEU A 38 -22.84 -2.86 -15.16
N HIS A 39 -22.17 -3.96 -15.55
CA HIS A 39 -21.98 -4.31 -16.95
C HIS A 39 -23.29 -4.69 -17.64
N TYR A 40 -23.93 -5.74 -17.14
CA TYR A 40 -25.05 -6.37 -17.83
C TYR A 40 -26.39 -5.66 -17.57
N MET A 41 -26.58 -5.05 -16.39
CA MET A 41 -27.86 -4.45 -16.01
C MET A 41 -27.87 -2.92 -16.13
N ARG A 42 -26.71 -2.27 -16.04
CA ARG A 42 -26.60 -0.79 -16.12
C ARG A 42 -25.87 -0.29 -17.37
N ASN A 43 -25.31 -1.19 -18.18
CA ASN A 43 -24.56 -0.86 -19.39
C ASN A 43 -23.47 0.21 -19.13
N ALA A 44 -22.74 0.05 -18.03
CA ALA A 44 -21.71 0.99 -17.61
C ALA A 44 -20.56 1.04 -18.64
N SER A 45 -20.18 2.25 -19.07
CA SER A 45 -19.15 2.45 -20.09
C SER A 45 -17.72 2.51 -19.53
N VAL A 46 -17.56 2.86 -18.24
CA VAL A 46 -16.27 3.00 -17.55
C VAL A 46 -16.43 2.56 -16.10
N TYR A 47 -15.42 1.87 -15.57
CA TYR A 47 -15.37 1.43 -14.18
C TYR A 47 -14.33 2.18 -13.37
N PHE A 48 -14.63 2.44 -12.09
CA PHE A 48 -13.68 3.00 -11.13
C PHE A 48 -13.50 2.01 -9.96
N GLY A 49 -12.40 1.25 -9.93
CA GLY A 49 -12.14 0.21 -8.93
C GLY A 49 -11.19 -0.89 -9.42
N PRO A 50 -10.82 -1.89 -8.58
CA PRO A 50 -10.02 -3.04 -9.00
C PRO A 50 -10.80 -3.94 -9.98
N GLY A 51 -10.12 -4.45 -11.02
CA GLY A 51 -10.71 -4.69 -12.35
C GLY A 51 -11.07 -6.12 -12.79
N CYS A 52 -11.75 -6.19 -13.94
CA CYS A 52 -12.15 -7.35 -14.76
C CYS A 52 -11.92 -7.03 -16.26
N ASN A 53 -11.62 -8.03 -17.11
CA ASN A 53 -11.14 -7.80 -18.50
C ASN A 53 -12.19 -7.20 -19.46
N ASN A 54 -11.73 -6.43 -20.46
CA ASN A 54 -12.44 -5.89 -21.64
C ASN A 54 -13.27 -4.59 -21.52
N VAL A 55 -13.23 -3.87 -20.39
CA VAL A 55 -13.80 -2.51 -20.29
C VAL A 55 -12.76 -1.54 -19.73
N PRO A 56 -12.73 -0.24 -20.12
CA PRO A 56 -11.82 0.73 -19.51
C PRO A 56 -12.05 0.82 -17.99
N ILE A 57 -10.98 0.64 -17.23
CA ILE A 57 -11.00 0.70 -15.76
C ILE A 57 -10.06 1.79 -15.29
N ILE A 58 -10.48 2.53 -14.27
CA ILE A 58 -9.68 3.53 -13.58
C ILE A 58 -9.48 3.09 -12.13
N ALA A 59 -8.33 2.51 -11.82
CA ALA A 59 -7.89 2.26 -10.46
C ALA A 59 -7.41 3.57 -9.82
N HIS A 60 -8.21 4.11 -8.91
CA HIS A 60 -7.98 5.45 -8.35
C HIS A 60 -7.31 5.43 -6.96
N LEU A 61 -7.20 4.27 -6.31
CA LEU A 61 -6.64 4.12 -4.96
C LEU A 61 -5.70 2.91 -4.79
N SER A 62 -5.47 2.14 -5.85
CA SER A 62 -4.68 0.91 -5.74
C SER A 62 -3.22 1.17 -6.10
N GLY A 63 -2.35 1.24 -5.09
CA GLY A 63 -0.90 1.43 -5.23
C GLY A 63 -0.11 0.13 -5.42
N ASP A 64 -0.79 -0.96 -5.81
CA ASP A 64 -0.21 -2.29 -5.93
C ASP A 64 0.49 -2.47 -7.28
N ASP A 65 1.78 -2.80 -7.24
CA ASP A 65 2.60 -2.88 -8.45
C ASP A 65 2.11 -3.98 -9.42
N ALA A 66 1.37 -4.99 -8.95
CA ALA A 66 0.78 -6.03 -9.81
C ALA A 66 -0.24 -5.44 -10.82
N LEU A 67 -0.86 -4.30 -10.50
CA LEU A 67 -1.80 -3.62 -11.40
C LEU A 67 -1.10 -2.85 -12.53
N SER A 68 0.23 -2.81 -12.54
CA SER A 68 1.00 -2.20 -13.63
C SER A 68 1.26 -3.14 -14.80
N ASP A 69 1.00 -4.45 -14.66
CA ASP A 69 1.23 -5.45 -15.70
C ASP A 69 0.20 -5.33 -16.83
N ARG A 70 0.66 -4.78 -17.97
CA ARG A 70 -0.16 -4.56 -19.18
C ARG A 70 -0.45 -5.83 -19.97
N THR A 71 0.25 -6.94 -19.69
CA THR A 71 -0.05 -8.23 -20.32
C THR A 71 -1.29 -8.87 -19.70
N VAL A 72 -1.60 -8.52 -18.44
CA VAL A 72 -2.77 -9.00 -17.70
C VAL A 72 -3.88 -7.94 -17.67
N PHE A 73 -3.53 -6.66 -17.56
CA PHE A 73 -4.47 -5.53 -17.43
C PHE A 73 -4.26 -4.47 -18.53
N ASP A 74 -4.60 -4.84 -19.77
CA ASP A 74 -4.40 -4.01 -20.96
C ASP A 74 -5.24 -2.71 -20.94
N THR A 75 -6.49 -2.77 -20.47
CA THR A 75 -7.43 -1.61 -20.41
C THR A 75 -7.41 -0.82 -19.09
N LEU A 76 -6.53 -1.17 -18.15
CA LEU A 76 -6.48 -0.56 -16.82
C LEU A 76 -5.68 0.74 -16.79
N GLY A 77 -6.35 1.88 -16.66
CA GLY A 77 -5.72 3.13 -16.22
C GLY A 77 -5.57 3.12 -14.69
N SER A 78 -4.41 3.52 -14.17
CA SER A 78 -4.26 3.82 -12.74
C SER A 78 -4.01 5.31 -12.57
N VAL A 79 -4.71 5.91 -11.61
CA VAL A 79 -4.50 7.28 -11.13
C VAL A 79 -4.09 7.24 -9.66
N ALA A 80 -3.59 6.08 -9.20
CA ALA A 80 -3.06 5.96 -7.85
C ALA A 80 -1.95 7.01 -7.65
N LEU A 81 -2.10 7.82 -6.60
CA LEU A 81 -1.20 8.93 -6.28
C LEU A 81 0.21 8.47 -5.87
N THR A 82 0.38 7.20 -5.52
CA THR A 82 1.64 6.63 -5.05
C THR A 82 1.69 5.13 -5.30
N SER A 83 2.63 4.66 -6.12
CA SER A 83 2.98 3.24 -6.25
C SER A 83 3.88 2.76 -5.10
N ALA A 84 3.90 1.45 -4.83
CA ALA A 84 4.81 0.85 -3.85
C ALA A 84 6.28 1.18 -4.18
N THR A 85 6.61 1.19 -5.46
CA THR A 85 7.94 1.59 -5.95
C THR A 85 8.28 3.06 -5.69
N GLU A 86 7.33 4.00 -5.84
CA GLU A 86 7.56 5.41 -5.51
C GLU A 86 7.73 5.62 -4.00
N MET A 87 6.96 4.92 -3.16
CA MET A 87 7.15 4.94 -1.70
C MET A 87 8.52 4.43 -1.30
N ALA A 88 9.02 3.38 -1.97
CA ALA A 88 10.38 2.87 -1.75
C ALA A 88 11.45 3.92 -2.09
N ARG A 89 11.33 4.61 -3.23
CA ARG A 89 12.27 5.69 -3.62
C ARG A 89 12.22 6.88 -2.66
N ALA A 90 11.03 7.29 -2.23
CA ALA A 90 10.87 8.36 -1.25
C ALA A 90 11.55 7.98 0.09
N THR A 91 11.34 6.74 0.54
CA THR A 91 11.96 6.21 1.76
C THR A 91 13.48 6.16 1.67
N GLN A 92 14.03 5.67 0.55
CA GLN A 92 15.46 5.69 0.28
C GLN A 92 16.04 7.12 0.33
N THR A 93 15.38 8.06 -0.35
CA THR A 93 15.81 9.46 -0.41
C THR A 93 15.85 10.07 0.99
N PHE A 94 14.83 9.77 1.81
CA PHE A 94 14.78 10.20 3.20
C PHE A 94 15.96 9.64 4.02
N ILE A 95 16.25 8.34 3.90
CA ILE A 95 17.39 7.70 4.59
C ILE A 95 18.72 8.34 4.18
N GLN A 96 18.91 8.62 2.89
CA GLN A 96 20.11 9.26 2.36
C GLN A 96 20.25 10.71 2.86
N LEU A 97 19.15 11.47 2.93
CA LEU A 97 19.14 12.85 3.43
C LEU A 97 19.66 12.94 4.87
N TYR A 98 19.29 11.98 5.72
CA TYR A 98 19.75 11.90 7.12
C TYR A 98 21.10 11.20 7.27
N GLY A 99 21.73 10.75 6.18
CA GLY A 99 23.03 10.09 6.20
C GLY A 99 23.03 8.73 6.89
N TRP A 100 21.87 8.10 7.07
CA TRP A 100 21.79 6.79 7.72
C TRP A 100 22.33 5.70 6.77
N LYS A 101 23.31 4.93 7.27
CA LYS A 101 23.98 3.88 6.50
C LYS A 101 23.52 2.46 6.85
N GLN A 102 22.71 2.34 7.89
CA GLN A 102 22.26 1.06 8.41
C GLN A 102 20.80 1.17 8.87
N VAL A 103 19.98 0.20 8.49
CA VAL A 103 18.55 0.14 8.84
C VAL A 103 18.15 -1.27 9.27
N GLY A 104 17.08 -1.37 10.05
CA GLY A 104 16.34 -2.60 10.30
C GLY A 104 15.01 -2.59 9.56
N LEU A 105 14.54 -3.75 9.12
CA LEU A 105 13.28 -3.90 8.41
C LEU A 105 12.29 -4.77 9.21
N VAL A 106 11.03 -4.37 9.19
CA VAL A 106 9.90 -5.16 9.70
C VAL A 106 8.89 -5.32 8.58
N LYS A 107 8.67 -6.57 8.17
CA LYS A 107 7.71 -6.91 7.10
C LYS A 107 6.60 -7.81 7.60
N ALA A 108 5.45 -7.72 6.94
CA ALA A 108 4.38 -8.71 7.06
C ALA A 108 4.84 -10.07 6.49
N SER A 109 4.37 -11.16 7.09
CA SER A 109 4.60 -12.54 6.60
C SER A 109 3.77 -12.89 5.36
N VAL A 110 2.77 -12.07 5.03
CA VAL A 110 1.86 -12.29 3.91
C VAL A 110 1.91 -11.11 2.95
N ASN A 111 1.80 -11.39 1.65
CA ASN A 111 1.75 -10.40 0.57
C ASN A 111 2.91 -9.39 0.53
N PHE A 112 4.04 -9.69 1.16
CA PHE A 112 5.22 -8.80 1.21
C PHE A 112 5.71 -8.37 -0.18
N GLU A 113 5.65 -9.26 -1.18
CA GLU A 113 6.10 -9.00 -2.55
C GLU A 113 5.35 -7.82 -3.22
N ARG A 114 4.19 -7.45 -2.69
CA ARG A 114 3.33 -6.36 -3.19
C ARG A 114 3.57 -5.03 -2.46
N LEU A 115 4.42 -5.04 -1.43
CA LEU A 115 4.68 -3.92 -0.54
C LEU A 115 5.94 -3.16 -0.95
N SER A 116 6.03 -1.88 -0.55
CA SER A 116 7.15 -1.02 -0.93
C SER A 116 8.50 -1.50 -0.40
N LEU A 117 8.53 -2.20 0.73
CA LEU A 117 9.72 -2.82 1.30
C LEU A 117 10.38 -3.82 0.36
N HIS A 118 9.62 -4.52 -0.49
CA HIS A 118 10.19 -5.44 -1.46
C HIS A 118 11.12 -4.70 -2.43
N SER A 119 10.63 -3.63 -3.07
CA SER A 119 11.44 -2.77 -3.96
C SER A 119 12.54 -2.01 -3.20
N LEU A 120 12.25 -1.56 -1.97
CA LEU A 120 13.21 -0.81 -1.15
C LEU A 120 14.49 -1.62 -0.89
N LYS A 121 14.40 -2.94 -0.70
CA LYS A 121 15.59 -3.79 -0.47
C LYS A 121 16.61 -3.68 -1.60
N SER A 122 16.16 -3.66 -2.87
CA SER A 122 17.06 -3.45 -4.01
C SER A 122 17.69 -2.06 -3.95
N TYR A 123 16.87 -1.03 -3.68
CA TYR A 123 17.34 0.35 -3.65
C TYR A 123 18.33 0.65 -2.54
N LEU A 124 18.16 0.05 -1.36
CA LEU A 124 19.12 0.16 -0.26
C LEU A 124 20.45 -0.48 -0.62
N LYS A 125 20.43 -1.66 -1.27
CA LYS A 125 21.62 -2.34 -1.75
C LYS A 125 22.39 -1.47 -2.76
N ASP A 126 21.69 -0.92 -3.75
CA ASP A 126 22.29 -0.06 -4.77
C ASP A 126 22.87 1.23 -4.18
N ALA A 127 22.24 1.75 -3.12
CA ALA A 127 22.70 2.92 -2.38
C ALA A 127 23.77 2.63 -1.31
N GLN A 128 24.25 1.38 -1.20
CA GLN A 128 25.21 0.94 -0.18
C GLN A 128 24.75 1.23 1.26
N ILE A 129 23.45 1.04 1.52
CA ILE A 129 22.85 1.09 2.85
C ILE A 129 22.63 -0.35 3.33
N GLU A 130 23.18 -0.68 4.50
CA GLU A 130 23.12 -2.02 5.06
C GLU A 130 21.79 -2.30 5.77
N ILE A 131 21.27 -3.51 5.60
CA ILE A 131 20.13 -4.02 6.36
C ILE A 131 20.69 -4.91 7.48
N ASN A 132 20.77 -4.37 8.69
CA ASN A 132 21.39 -5.05 9.85
C ASN A 132 20.54 -6.22 10.37
N VAL A 133 19.23 -6.12 10.20
CA VAL A 133 18.25 -7.09 10.67
C VAL A 133 16.95 -6.93 9.88
N GLU A 134 16.36 -8.05 9.52
CA GLU A 134 15.02 -8.12 8.92
C GLU A 134 14.21 -9.08 9.78
N ILE A 135 13.05 -8.63 10.26
CA ILE A 135 12.11 -9.50 10.97
C ILE A 135 10.79 -9.56 10.21
N GLU A 136 10.16 -10.72 10.30
CA GLU A 136 8.87 -11.00 9.71
C GLU A 136 7.84 -11.23 10.82
N LEU A 137 6.68 -10.62 10.71
CA LEU A 137 5.59 -10.73 11.69
C LEU A 137 4.28 -11.04 10.98
N ASP A 138 3.44 -11.85 11.61
CA ASP A 138 2.08 -12.08 11.14
C ASP A 138 1.23 -10.83 11.45
N PRO A 139 0.55 -10.24 10.44
CA PRO A 139 -0.24 -9.02 10.63
C PRO A 139 -1.42 -9.19 11.59
N TYR A 140 -1.85 -10.42 11.89
CA TYR A 140 -2.95 -10.72 12.80
C TYR A 140 -2.51 -10.87 14.26
N MET A 141 -1.21 -10.83 14.55
CA MET A 141 -0.71 -10.93 15.92
C MET A 141 -1.16 -9.74 16.79
N THR A 142 -1.55 -10.08 18.01
CA THR A 142 -1.74 -9.12 19.11
C THR A 142 -0.39 -8.60 19.62
N PRO A 143 -0.36 -7.48 20.36
CA PRO A 143 0.89 -6.95 20.91
C PRO A 143 1.64 -7.96 21.79
N ASP A 144 0.94 -8.77 22.58
CA ASP A 144 1.58 -9.71 23.51
C ASP A 144 2.20 -10.89 22.76
N GLU A 145 1.57 -11.35 21.68
CA GLU A 145 2.15 -12.36 20.77
C GLU A 145 3.41 -11.83 20.07
N ILE A 146 3.39 -10.58 19.59
CA ILE A 146 4.57 -9.94 18.98
C ILE A 146 5.75 -9.91 19.98
N ILE A 147 5.49 -9.53 21.23
CA ILE A 147 6.53 -9.50 22.29
C ILE A 147 7.06 -10.92 22.55
N ALA A 148 6.16 -11.90 22.66
CA ALA A 148 6.51 -13.29 22.93
C ALA A 148 7.42 -13.91 21.85
N THR A 149 7.37 -13.41 20.60
CA THR A 149 8.30 -13.87 19.54
C THR A 149 9.77 -13.61 19.85
N GLY A 150 10.09 -12.65 20.72
CA GLY A 150 11.45 -12.21 20.99
C GLY A 150 12.12 -11.44 19.84
N LYS A 151 11.46 -11.29 18.68
CA LYS A 151 12.01 -10.59 17.50
C LYS A 151 12.25 -9.10 17.76
N LEU A 152 11.46 -8.46 18.63
CA LEU A 152 11.68 -7.07 19.03
C LEU A 152 13.03 -6.86 19.75
N LYS A 153 13.51 -7.88 20.48
CA LYS A 153 14.84 -7.84 21.11
C LYS A 153 15.96 -7.87 20.06
N GLN A 154 15.77 -8.62 18.98
CA GLN A 154 16.71 -8.67 17.86
C GLN A 154 16.78 -7.31 17.17
N LEU A 155 15.63 -6.71 16.86
CA LEU A 155 15.54 -5.36 16.30
C LEU A 155 16.26 -4.34 17.17
N ARG A 156 15.91 -4.27 18.46
CA ARG A 156 16.46 -3.31 19.42
C ARG A 156 17.99 -3.36 19.51
N ASN A 157 18.56 -4.55 19.39
CA ASN A 157 20.00 -4.75 19.55
C ASN A 157 20.79 -4.50 18.26
N ARG A 158 20.14 -4.51 17.08
CA ARG A 158 20.81 -4.46 15.78
C ARG A 158 20.46 -3.23 14.93
N ALA A 159 19.38 -2.54 15.23
CA ALA A 159 18.92 -1.39 14.46
C ALA A 159 18.44 -0.24 15.36
N ARG A 160 18.77 0.98 14.95
CA ARG A 160 18.24 2.23 15.53
C ARG A 160 17.20 2.88 14.63
N ILE A 161 17.43 2.80 13.33
CA ILE A 161 16.48 3.21 12.29
C ILE A 161 15.76 1.95 11.84
N ILE A 162 14.45 1.90 12.06
CA ILE A 162 13.61 0.74 11.75
C ILE A 162 12.50 1.18 10.80
N ILE A 163 12.42 0.52 9.65
CA ILE A 163 11.39 0.75 8.64
C ILE A 163 10.37 -0.36 8.80
N VAL A 164 9.09 0.00 8.93
CA VAL A 164 8.01 -0.92 9.24
C VAL A 164 6.95 -0.83 8.16
N GLU A 165 6.64 -1.96 7.53
CA GLU A 165 5.51 -2.07 6.62
C GLU A 165 4.79 -3.40 6.87
N MET A 166 3.62 -3.30 7.51
CA MET A 166 2.83 -4.43 7.99
C MET A 166 1.55 -4.64 7.15
N GLY A 167 1.56 -4.18 5.90
CA GLY A 167 0.41 -4.21 5.00
C GLY A 167 -0.45 -2.93 5.04
N MET A 168 -1.62 -2.99 4.41
CA MET A 168 -2.52 -1.84 4.25
C MET A 168 -3.45 -1.58 5.45
N ASP A 169 -3.41 -2.43 6.48
CA ASP A 169 -4.24 -2.28 7.67
C ASP A 169 -3.51 -1.51 8.78
N LEU A 170 -4.17 -0.47 9.28
CA LEU A 170 -3.70 0.31 10.42
C LEU A 170 -3.62 -0.54 11.70
N HIS A 171 -4.44 -1.59 11.81
CA HIS A 171 -4.48 -2.46 12.98
C HIS A 171 -3.12 -3.14 13.27
N SER A 172 -2.52 -3.74 12.25
CA SER A 172 -1.24 -4.46 12.38
C SER A 172 -0.11 -3.51 12.76
N SER A 173 -0.05 -2.34 12.11
CA SER A 173 0.93 -1.29 12.44
C SER A 173 0.73 -0.77 13.87
N LYS A 174 -0.52 -0.57 14.30
CA LYS A 174 -0.85 -0.19 15.68
C LYS A 174 -0.39 -1.24 16.69
N ASN A 175 -0.68 -2.52 16.45
CA ASN A 175 -0.28 -3.59 17.35
C ASN A 175 1.24 -3.69 17.48
N PHE A 176 1.97 -3.55 16.36
CA PHE A 176 3.42 -3.45 16.37
C PHE A 176 3.91 -2.28 17.22
N MET A 177 3.35 -1.07 17.04
CA MET A 177 3.77 0.10 17.80
C MET A 177 3.49 -0.04 19.31
N ILE A 178 2.36 -0.66 19.69
CA ILE A 178 2.06 -0.98 21.09
C ILE A 178 3.10 -1.97 21.64
N ALA A 179 3.43 -3.02 20.91
CA ALA A 179 4.42 -4.02 21.30
C ALA A 179 5.82 -3.40 21.46
N ALA A 180 6.23 -2.54 20.52
CA ALA A 180 7.50 -1.81 20.56
C ALA A 180 7.58 -0.86 21.76
N HIS A 181 6.49 -0.15 22.08
CA HIS A 181 6.39 0.70 23.26
C HIS A 181 6.51 -0.11 24.56
N ARG A 182 5.74 -1.20 24.70
CA ARG A 182 5.78 -2.12 25.85
C ARG A 182 7.15 -2.80 26.01
N SER A 183 7.88 -2.99 24.92
CA SER A 183 9.23 -3.57 24.91
C SER A 183 10.35 -2.55 25.15
N HIS A 184 9.99 -1.29 25.45
CA HIS A 184 10.94 -0.19 25.66
C HIS A 184 11.94 -0.05 24.51
N MET A 185 11.47 -0.15 23.27
CA MET A 185 12.32 0.05 22.08
C MET A 185 12.68 1.52 21.84
N LYS A 186 12.06 2.46 22.54
CA LYS A 186 12.43 3.87 22.49
C LYS A 186 13.78 4.05 23.17
N THR A 187 14.75 4.59 22.44
CA THR A 187 16.03 4.96 23.04
C THR A 187 15.81 6.22 23.87
N THR A 188 16.02 6.14 25.19
CA THR A 188 16.18 7.32 26.04
C THR A 188 17.56 7.91 25.78
N GLY A 189 17.63 8.99 25.00
CA GLY A 189 18.83 9.82 24.83
C GLY A 189 19.31 9.99 23.38
N LEU A 190 19.30 11.26 22.93
CA LEU A 190 20.51 11.95 22.51
C LEU A 190 20.99 12.76 23.72
#